data_AF-A0A1B2ABW8-F1
#
_entry.id   AF-A0A1B2ABW8-F1
#
_cell.length_a   1.000
_cell.length_b   1.000
_cell.length_c   1.000
_cell.angle_alpha   90.00
_cell.angle_beta   90.00
_cell.angle_gamma   90.00
#
_symmetry.space_group_name_H-M   'P 1'
#
loop_
_entity.id
_entity.type
_entity.pdbx_description
1 polymer ?
#
loop_
_entity_poly.entity_id
_entity_poly.type
_entity_poly.pdbx_seq_one_letter_code
_entity_poly.pdbx_strand_id
1 'polypeptide(L)' 'MSSSQSESSENKPQSWENEGGSTASADAAATLGIVRHMSETYSVGGYRYTTLGDAIAQARRMAKLENELLGDGG' A
#
# COMPACT_ATOMS: atom_id res chain seq x y z
N MET A 1 -61.07 10.27 -12.49
CA MET A 1 -60.60 8.95 -12.02
C MET A 1 -60.05 8.19 -13.22
N SER A 2 -58.75 7.94 -13.23
CA SER A 2 -58.10 6.78 -13.86
C SER A 2 -56.61 6.93 -13.63
N SER A 3 -56.14 6.19 -12.64
CA SER A 3 -54.72 5.96 -12.37
C SER A 3 -54.11 5.19 -13.53
N SER A 4 -52.89 5.52 -13.93
CA SER A 4 -52.01 4.57 -14.59
C SER A 4 -50.62 4.78 -14.02
N GLN A 5 -50.40 3.94 -13.01
CA GLN A 5 -49.13 3.61 -12.39
C GLN A 5 -48.26 2.96 -13.48
N SER A 6 -47.11 3.55 -13.77
CA SER A 6 -46.04 2.85 -14.49
C SER A 6 -44.89 2.70 -13.52
N GLU A 7 -44.79 1.50 -12.96
CA GLU A 7 -43.70 1.01 -12.13
C GLU A 7 -42.41 0.99 -12.96
N SER A 8 -41.57 2.01 -12.77
CA SER A 8 -40.18 1.96 -13.23
C SER A 8 -39.40 1.18 -12.19
N SER A 9 -39.12 -0.08 -12.52
CA SER A 9 -38.37 -1.04 -11.72
C SER A 9 -37.08 -0.40 -11.18
N GLU A 10 -37.01 -0.28 -9.86
CA GLU A 10 -35.83 0.15 -9.12
C GLU A 10 -34.81 -1.00 -9.18
N ASN A 11 -33.98 -0.98 -10.23
CA ASN A 11 -32.84 -1.86 -10.35
C ASN A 11 -31.82 -1.47 -9.28
N LYS A 12 -32.01 -2.00 -8.07
CA LYS A 12 -31.03 -1.91 -6.98
C LYS A 12 -29.74 -2.53 -7.51
N PRO A 13 -28.63 -1.77 -7.65
CA PRO A 13 -27.35 -2.41 -7.83
C PRO A 13 -27.09 -3.19 -6.55
N GLN A 14 -27.17 -4.53 -6.61
CA GLN A 14 -26.48 -5.39 -5.67
C GLN A 14 -25.00 -5.07 -5.84
N SER A 15 -24.55 -4.05 -5.11
CA SER A 15 -23.15 -3.67 -4.99
C SER A 15 -22.46 -4.84 -4.29
N TRP A 16 -21.82 -5.68 -5.08
CA TRP A 16 -20.78 -6.56 -4.60
C TRP A 16 -19.60 -5.66 -4.17
N GLU A 17 -19.65 -5.15 -2.94
CA GLU A 17 -18.57 -4.35 -2.31
C GLU A 17 -17.39 -5.24 -1.91
N ASN A 18 -16.92 -6.09 -2.83
CA ASN A 18 -15.93 -7.09 -2.50
C ASN A 18 -14.85 -7.20 -3.58
N GLU A 19 -14.24 -6.08 -3.97
CA GLU A 19 -12.92 -6.10 -4.62
C GLU A 19 -12.07 -4.91 -4.17
N GLY A 20 -11.44 -5.08 -3.00
CA GLY A 20 -10.13 -4.52 -2.71
C GLY A 20 -10.07 -3.03 -2.42
N GLY A 21 -10.01 -2.67 -1.14
CA GLY A 21 -9.41 -1.36 -0.81
C GLY A 21 -9.74 -0.74 0.54
N SER A 22 -10.65 -1.29 1.33
CA SER A 22 -10.81 -0.77 2.70
C SER A 22 -9.84 -1.52 3.61
N THR A 23 -8.87 -0.82 4.20
CA THR A 23 -8.17 -1.33 5.38
C THR A 23 -9.22 -1.43 6.47
N ALA A 24 -9.87 -2.59 6.56
CA ALA A 24 -10.81 -2.90 7.62
C ALA A 24 -10.17 -2.47 8.95
N SER A 25 -10.96 -1.81 9.80
CA SER A 25 -10.50 -1.41 11.13
C SER A 25 -9.80 -2.60 11.78
N ALA A 26 -8.57 -2.38 12.27
CA ALA A 26 -7.76 -3.45 12.86
C ALA A 26 -8.51 -4.20 13.97
N ASP A 27 -9.45 -3.50 14.62
CA ASP A 27 -10.34 -4.02 15.65
C ASP A 27 -11.38 -5.04 15.12
N ALA A 28 -11.98 -4.75 13.97
CA ALA A 28 -12.92 -5.65 13.30
C ALA A 28 -12.21 -6.90 12.76
N ALA A 29 -11.00 -6.74 12.22
CA ALA A 29 -10.18 -7.85 11.76
C ALA A 29 -9.76 -8.78 12.92
N ALA A 30 -9.35 -8.20 14.06
CA ALA A 30 -8.97 -8.96 15.25
C ALA A 30 -10.14 -9.78 15.82
N THR A 31 -11.35 -9.21 15.87
CA THR A 31 -12.55 -9.89 16.37
C THR A 31 -12.92 -11.13 15.54
N LEU A 32 -12.59 -11.12 14.25
CA LEU A 32 -12.83 -12.24 13.32
C LEU A 32 -11.65 -13.23 13.24
N GLY A 33 -10.61 -13.07 14.07
CA GLY A 33 -9.42 -13.92 14.04
C GLY A 33 -8.56 -13.72 12.79
N ILE A 34 -8.72 -12.61 12.07
CA ILE A 34 -7.93 -12.29 10.87
C ILE A 34 -6.57 -11.77 11.32
N VAL A 35 -5.50 -12.47 10.94
CA VAL A 35 -4.12 -12.07 11.19
C VAL A 35 -3.55 -11.38 9.96
N ARG A 36 -3.08 -10.14 10.13
CA ARG A 36 -2.38 -9.39 9.07
C ARG A 36 -0.89 -9.74 9.09
N HIS A 37 -0.38 -10.26 7.97
CA HIS A 37 1.06 -10.41 7.74
C HIS A 37 1.56 -9.23 6.89
N MET A 38 2.55 -8.50 7.39
CA MET A 38 3.19 -7.40 6.66
C MET A 38 4.65 -7.77 6.41
N SER A 39 5.08 -7.74 5.14
CA SER A 39 6.49 -7.83 4.76
C SER A 39 7.04 -6.43 4.55
N GLU A 40 8.05 -6.05 5.31
CA GLU A 40 8.74 -4.78 5.08
C GLU A 40 9.81 -4.94 3.99
N THR A 41 9.97 -3.91 3.15
CA THR A 41 10.99 -3.90 2.11
C THR A 41 11.51 -2.47 1.96
N TYR A 42 12.83 -2.31 1.94
CA TYR A 42 13.50 -1.03 1.86
C TYR A 42 14.14 -0.87 0.49
N SER A 43 14.17 0.36 -0.03
CA SER A 43 14.82 0.65 -1.30
C SER A 43 15.95 1.66 -1.09
N VAL A 44 17.11 1.41 -1.69
CA VAL A 44 18.26 2.33 -1.67
C VAL A 44 18.84 2.39 -3.08
N GLY A 45 18.73 3.56 -3.72
CA GLY A 45 18.98 3.69 -5.14
C GLY A 45 18.08 2.73 -5.94
N GLY A 46 18.68 1.91 -6.80
CA GLY A 46 17.99 0.89 -7.62
C GLY A 46 17.82 -0.48 -6.96
N TYR A 47 18.24 -0.65 -5.70
CA TYR A 47 18.27 -1.96 -5.02
C TYR A 47 17.19 -2.05 -3.94
N ARG A 48 16.73 -3.28 -3.69
CA ARG A 48 15.74 -3.61 -2.65
C ARG A 48 16.36 -4.49 -1.58
N TYR A 49 15.97 -4.27 -0.34
CA TYR A 49 16.47 -4.94 0.85
C TYR A 49 15.32 -5.41 1.72
N THR A 50 15.48 -6.58 2.34
CA THR A 50 14.52 -7.15 3.30
C THR A 50 14.89 -6.82 4.75
N THR A 51 16.06 -6.23 4.97
CA THR A 51 16.53 -5.81 6.29
C THR A 51 16.86 -4.32 6.28
N LEU A 52 16.50 -3.63 7.37
CA LEU A 52 16.80 -2.20 7.52
C LEU A 52 18.31 -1.96 7.61
N GLY A 53 19.03 -2.88 8.28
CA GLY A 53 20.47 -2.77 8.47
C GLY A 53 21.24 -2.75 7.15
N ASP A 54 20.89 -3.64 6.21
CA ASP A 54 21.55 -3.69 4.91
C ASP A 54 21.24 -2.45 4.06
N ALA A 55 19.99 -1.96 4.13
CA ALA A 55 19.60 -0.72 3.48
C ALA A 55 20.41 0.46 4.01
N ILE A 56 20.53 0.61 5.34
CA ILE A 56 21.33 1.69 5.95
C ILE A 56 22.80 1.57 5.55
N ALA A 57 23.37 0.36 5.58
CA ALA A 57 24.75 0.13 5.17
C ALA A 57 24.99 0.53 3.71
N GLN A 58 24.05 0.20 2.81
CA GLN A 58 24.12 0.63 1.42
C GLN A 58 24.04 2.14 1.27
N ALA A 59 23.09 2.79 1.97
CA ALA A 59 22.89 4.23 1.88
C ALA A 59 24.16 4.99 2.30
N ARG A 60 24.82 4.54 3.37
CA ARG A 60 26.11 5.09 3.83
C ARG A 60 27.23 4.92 2.79
N ARG A 61 27.32 3.75 2.16
CA ARG A 61 28.32 3.50 1.10
C ARG A 61 28.12 4.44 -0.10
N MET A 62 26.88 4.62 -0.53
CA MET A 62 26.56 5.52 -1.64
C MET A 62 26.90 6.97 -1.30
N ALA A 63 26.53 7.45 -0.12
CA ALA A 63 26.85 8.80 0.33
C ALA A 63 28.37 9.06 0.40
N LYS A 64 29.14 8.06 0.85
CA LYS A 64 30.61 8.15 0.86
C LYS A 64 31.18 8.27 -0.56
N LEU A 65 30.74 7.41 -1.48
CA LEU A 65 31.18 7.42 -2.88
C LEU A 65 30.81 8.73 -3.60
N GLU A 66 29.61 9.25 -3.36
CA GLU A 66 29.17 10.54 -3.91
C GLU A 66 30.06 11.68 -3.43
N ASN A 67 30.40 11.71 -2.14
CA ASN A 67 31.30 12.71 -1.58
C ASN A 67 32.73 12.60 -2.15
N GLU A 68 33.23 11.38 -2.38
CA GLU A 68 34.53 11.16 -3.01
C GLU A 68 34.53 11.59 -4.49
N LEU A 69 33.46 11.30 -5.24
CA LEU A 69 33.32 11.68 -6.65
C LEU A 69 33.21 13.20 -6.85
N LEU A 70 32.53 13.90 -5.94
CA LEU A 70 32.37 15.36 -5.99
C LEU A 70 33.54 16.12 -5.35
N GLY A 71 34.36 15.46 -4.53
CA GLY A 71 35.45 16.07 -3.78
C GLY A 71 36.80 16.13 -4.52
N ASP A 72 37.00 15.34 -5.58
CA ASP A 72 38.28 15.25 -6.33
C ASP A 72 38.35 16.21 -7.55
N GLY A 73 37.39 17.14 -7.67
CA GLY A 73 37.28 18.09 -8.79
C GLY A 73 37.54 19.56 -8.43
N GLY A 74 38.25 19.84 -7.33
CA GLY A 74 38.55 21.19 -6.83
C GLY A 74 40.00 21.62 -7.02
#